data_AF-A0ABD2KPH4-F1
#
_entry.id   AF-A0ABD2KPH4-F1
#
_cell.length_a   1.000
_cell.length_b   1.000
_cell.length_c   1.000
_cell.angle_alpha   90.00
_cell.angle_beta   90.00
_cell.angle_gamma   90.00
#
_symmetry.space_group_name_H-M   'P 1'
#
loop_
_entity.id
_entity.type
_entity.pdbx_description
1 polymer ?
#
loop_
_entity_poly.entity_id
_entity_poly.type
_entity_poly.pdbx_seq_one_letter_code
_entity_poly.pdbx_strand_id
1 'polypeptide(L)'
;MVALFFSKFVVVPSSSSSAAALSPFFALSPVAVPRRRSFATGTNIKIIDPMDVRKDNVSMKKKDAGVEAEVRRKKKVYALAEFFDRPENWGKNGVLDPSDRPGRSWTVEELRLKSNSDLHKLWYVLLKERNMLLTMAHAYKVRLRNMPNPERIDRVAESMERLEAVVHERNDAFLQLETGDSASPPKRTVTSFMGFTYDEYATEHYLPAEATGEKQYEQPMLDDQAHLMQVLWREKEQLKKEVAMMDEYLHMDPDRDERNDMILTRPKRRYYDRVEDLPQNVVARWRKEREQFQPPTDPYAGKEDEE
;
A
#
# COMPACT_ATOMS: atom_id res chain seq x y z
N MET A 1 -39.96 -48.91 -31.93
CA MET A 1 -38.59 -48.63 -31.46
C MET A 1 -38.67 -47.33 -30.65
N VAL A 2 -39.06 -47.26 -29.38
CA VAL A 2 -38.61 -47.91 -28.12
C VAL A 2 -37.12 -47.69 -27.82
N ALA A 3 -36.85 -46.70 -26.96
CA ALA A 3 -35.85 -46.61 -25.88
C ALA A 3 -35.71 -45.10 -25.55
N LEU A 4 -36.45 -44.49 -24.62
CA LEU A 4 -36.38 -44.62 -23.16
C LEU A 4 -34.96 -44.83 -22.63
N PHE A 5 -34.32 -43.75 -22.18
CA PHE A 5 -33.39 -43.81 -21.07
C PHE A 5 -33.67 -42.69 -20.06
N PHE A 6 -33.75 -43.15 -18.83
CA PHE A 6 -34.21 -42.52 -17.61
C PHE A 6 -33.03 -41.85 -16.87
N SER A 7 -33.38 -40.83 -16.08
CA SER A 7 -32.95 -40.63 -14.68
C SER A 7 -31.49 -40.28 -14.38
N LYS A 8 -31.25 -39.10 -13.77
CA LYS A 8 -31.30 -38.93 -12.30
C LYS A 8 -31.06 -37.45 -11.94
N PHE A 9 -32.13 -36.81 -11.47
CA PHE A 9 -32.04 -35.65 -10.59
C PHE A 9 -31.48 -36.10 -9.24
N VAL A 10 -30.46 -35.42 -8.73
CA VAL A 10 -30.03 -35.53 -7.32
C VAL A 10 -30.50 -34.26 -6.62
N VAL A 11 -31.53 -34.43 -5.82
CA VAL A 11 -31.99 -33.57 -4.73
C VAL A 11 -31.39 -34.13 -3.45
N VAL A 12 -31.16 -33.28 -2.42
CA VAL A 12 -31.18 -33.53 -0.94
C VAL A 12 -30.12 -32.66 -0.22
N PRO A 13 -30.39 -32.06 0.97
CA PRO A 13 -31.58 -31.30 1.39
C PRO A 13 -31.22 -30.01 2.17
N SER A 14 -32.22 -29.15 2.36
CA SER A 14 -32.28 -28.16 3.45
C SER A 14 -32.65 -28.84 4.78
N SER A 15 -32.14 -28.33 5.90
CA SER A 15 -32.77 -28.55 7.20
C SER A 15 -32.69 -27.27 8.04
N SER A 16 -33.83 -26.85 8.55
CA SER A 16 -34.02 -25.75 9.47
C SER A 16 -34.68 -26.26 10.76
N SER A 17 -34.33 -25.60 11.87
CA SER A 17 -35.14 -25.39 13.09
C SER A 17 -35.44 -26.57 14.02
N SER A 18 -34.94 -26.53 15.26
CA SER A 18 -35.58 -25.86 16.43
C SER A 18 -35.25 -26.48 17.80
N ALA A 19 -35.27 -25.60 18.82
CA ALA A 19 -35.68 -25.79 20.22
C ALA A 19 -34.75 -26.45 21.27
N ALA A 20 -34.18 -25.55 22.09
CA ALA A 20 -34.28 -25.45 23.56
C ALA A 20 -34.22 -26.71 24.46
N ALA A 21 -33.26 -26.70 25.39
CA ALA A 21 -33.44 -27.24 26.74
C ALA A 21 -32.49 -26.55 27.75
N LEU A 22 -32.99 -26.44 28.97
CA LEU A 22 -32.53 -25.63 30.10
C LEU A 22 -31.32 -26.21 30.85
N SER A 23 -30.67 -25.34 31.62
CA SER A 23 -29.49 -25.49 32.48
C SER A 23 -29.64 -26.52 33.63
N PRO A 24 -28.57 -26.93 34.37
CA PRO A 24 -27.99 -26.07 35.43
C PRO A 24 -26.47 -26.20 35.68
N PHE A 25 -25.91 -25.14 36.27
CA PHE A 25 -24.83 -25.11 37.27
C PHE A 25 -23.61 -26.06 37.12
N PHE A 26 -22.46 -25.49 36.75
CA PHE A 26 -21.21 -25.80 37.45
C PHE A 26 -20.41 -24.53 37.70
N ALA A 27 -20.10 -24.35 38.98
CA ALA A 27 -19.43 -23.21 39.56
C ALA A 27 -17.89 -23.37 39.49
N LEU A 28 -17.21 -22.23 39.29
CA LEU A 28 -15.83 -21.90 39.66
C LEU A 28 -14.69 -22.89 39.32
N SER A 29 -13.80 -22.45 38.42
CA SER A 29 -12.44 -22.05 38.85
C SER A 29 -11.80 -21.08 37.84
N PRO A 30 -11.13 -20.00 38.27
CA PRO A 30 -10.26 -19.23 37.40
C PRO A 30 -8.96 -20.03 37.18
N VAL A 31 -8.62 -20.31 35.92
CA VAL A 31 -7.29 -20.82 35.56
C VAL A 31 -6.28 -19.72 35.87
N ALA A 32 -5.62 -19.86 37.01
CA ALA A 32 -4.55 -19.00 37.46
C ALA A 32 -3.37 -19.11 36.47
N VAL A 33 -3.06 -18.00 35.81
CA VAL A 33 -1.77 -17.79 35.14
C VAL A 33 -0.68 -18.01 36.20
N PRO A 34 0.28 -18.93 36.01
CA PRO A 34 1.34 -19.11 36.98
C PRO A 34 2.22 -17.86 37.00
N ARG A 35 2.08 -17.09 38.09
CA ARG A 35 3.00 -16.04 38.51
C ARG A 35 4.39 -16.68 38.62
N ARG A 36 5.33 -16.26 37.76
CA ARG A 36 6.73 -16.70 37.81
C ARG A 36 7.26 -16.55 39.24
N ARG A 37 7.45 -17.67 39.93
CA ARG A 37 8.27 -17.71 41.15
C ARG A 37 9.72 -17.59 40.72
N SER A 38 10.39 -16.53 41.15
CA SER A 38 11.85 -16.44 41.11
C SER A 38 12.41 -17.47 42.08
N PHE A 39 12.77 -18.65 41.58
CA PHE A 39 13.64 -19.57 42.28
C PHE A 39 15.09 -19.19 41.97
N ALA A 40 15.73 -18.54 42.94
CA ALA A 40 17.16 -18.44 43.02
C ALA A 40 17.70 -19.78 43.53
N THR A 41 18.26 -20.59 42.65
CA THR A 41 19.21 -21.64 43.02
C THR A 41 20.33 -21.62 41.99
N GLY A 42 21.50 -21.21 42.44
CA GLY A 42 22.71 -21.17 41.64
C GLY A 42 23.14 -22.58 41.25
N THR A 43 23.02 -22.86 39.96
CA THR A 43 23.90 -23.78 39.24
C THR A 43 24.33 -23.04 37.98
N ASN A 44 25.58 -22.60 37.97
CA ASN A 44 26.21 -21.93 36.83
C ASN A 44 26.47 -22.99 35.73
N ILE A 45 25.43 -23.41 35.02
CA ILE A 45 25.56 -24.18 33.79
C ILE A 45 25.28 -23.21 32.65
N LYS A 46 26.35 -22.74 32.01
CA LYS A 46 26.27 -21.92 30.80
C LYS A 46 25.71 -22.80 29.69
N ILE A 47 24.48 -22.53 29.24
CA ILE A 47 23.98 -23.04 27.97
C ILE A 47 24.81 -22.31 26.90
N ILE A 48 25.71 -23.05 26.26
CA ILE A 48 26.55 -22.56 25.17
C ILE A 48 25.77 -22.81 23.88
N ASP A 49 25.39 -21.74 23.20
CA ASP A 49 24.84 -21.86 21.84
C ASP A 49 25.90 -22.50 20.92
N PRO A 50 25.57 -23.54 20.14
CA PRO A 50 26.56 -24.29 19.36
C PRO A 50 27.15 -23.54 18.15
N MET A 51 27.01 -22.21 18.06
CA MET A 51 27.61 -21.39 17.00
C MET A 51 28.49 -20.23 17.48
N ASP A 52 28.74 -20.09 18.78
CA ASP A 52 29.76 -19.16 19.26
C ASP A 52 31.16 -19.80 19.14
N VAL A 53 31.81 -19.52 18.02
CA VAL A 53 33.25 -19.75 17.84
C VAL A 53 33.97 -19.05 19.00
N ARG A 54 34.56 -19.86 19.91
CA ARG A 54 35.40 -19.41 21.03
C ARG A 54 36.43 -18.39 20.53
N LYS A 55 36.19 -17.10 20.79
CA LYS A 55 37.12 -15.99 20.50
C LYS A 55 38.27 -15.90 21.51
N ASP A 56 38.34 -16.83 22.45
CA ASP A 56 39.19 -16.71 23.64
C ASP A 56 40.68 -16.97 23.38
N ASN A 57 41.06 -17.35 22.15
CA ASN A 57 42.45 -17.66 21.81
C ASN A 57 43.06 -16.74 20.73
N VAL A 58 42.41 -15.64 20.36
CA VAL A 58 43.06 -14.61 19.53
C VAL A 58 43.79 -13.67 20.47
N SER A 59 45.13 -13.72 20.47
CA SER A 59 45.98 -12.71 21.10
C SER A 59 45.53 -11.32 20.65
N MET A 60 44.75 -10.63 21.48
CA MET A 60 44.33 -9.25 21.29
C MET A 60 45.59 -8.39 21.34
N LYS A 61 46.20 -8.12 20.19
CA LYS A 61 47.20 -7.05 20.07
C LYS A 61 46.55 -5.79 20.62
N LYS A 62 47.17 -5.17 21.63
CA LYS A 62 46.77 -3.87 22.18
C LYS A 62 46.68 -2.91 20.99
N LYS A 63 45.47 -2.48 20.64
CA LYS A 63 45.28 -1.49 19.56
C LYS A 63 45.79 -0.15 20.09
N ASP A 64 46.73 0.46 19.37
CA ASP A 64 47.27 1.76 19.73
C ASP A 64 46.15 2.80 19.68
N ALA A 65 45.70 3.29 20.85
CA ALA A 65 44.56 4.19 20.98
C ALA A 65 44.69 5.49 20.15
N GLY A 66 45.93 5.92 19.86
CA GLY A 66 46.21 7.05 18.97
C GLY A 66 45.87 6.78 17.50
N VAL A 67 46.12 5.56 17.01
CA VAL A 67 45.76 5.16 15.63
C VAL A 67 44.25 5.05 15.50
N GLU A 68 43.56 4.53 16.52
CA GLU A 68 42.10 4.41 16.51
C GLU A 68 41.40 5.78 16.59
N ALA A 69 41.96 6.73 17.34
CA ALA A 69 41.48 8.12 17.38
C ALA A 69 41.68 8.85 16.04
N GLU A 70 42.80 8.60 15.36
CA GLU A 70 43.10 9.19 14.04
C GLU A 70 42.23 8.59 12.94
N VAL A 71 42.04 7.26 12.93
CA VAL A 71 41.09 6.57 12.03
C VAL A 71 39.67 7.09 12.27
N ARG A 72 39.28 7.29 13.53
CA ARG A 72 37.96 7.84 13.89
C ARG A 72 37.81 9.31 13.45
N ARG A 73 38.86 10.13 13.54
CA ARG A 73 38.88 11.50 13.01
C ARG A 73 38.76 11.52 11.49
N LYS A 74 39.58 10.73 10.78
CA LYS A 74 39.52 10.60 9.32
C LYS A 74 38.13 10.13 8.87
N LYS A 75 37.56 9.12 9.52
CA LYS A 75 36.21 8.60 9.24
C LYS A 75 35.11 9.66 9.36
N LYS A 76 35.25 10.66 10.26
CA LYS A 76 34.31 11.78 10.36
C LYS A 76 34.38 12.73 9.16
N VAL A 77 35.59 13.00 8.65
CA VAL A 77 35.79 13.87 7.46
C VAL A 77 35.22 13.22 6.20
N TYR A 78 35.29 11.89 6.09
CA TYR A 78 34.71 11.13 4.97
C TYR A 78 33.20 10.91 5.07
N ALA A 79 32.56 11.18 6.22
CA ALA A 79 31.13 10.90 6.39
C ALA A 79 30.24 11.72 5.45
N LEU A 80 30.58 12.98 5.19
CA LEU A 80 29.89 13.81 4.20
C LEU A 80 30.37 13.55 2.77
N ALA A 81 31.60 13.06 2.61
CA ALA A 81 32.14 12.73 1.29
C ALA A 81 31.38 11.58 0.62
N GLU A 82 30.77 10.67 1.40
CA GLU A 82 29.93 9.58 0.88
C GLU A 82 28.69 10.06 0.11
N PHE A 83 28.26 11.31 0.29
CA PHE A 83 27.13 11.89 -0.46
C PHE A 83 27.52 12.40 -1.85
N PHE A 84 28.80 12.40 -2.18
CA PHE A 84 29.30 12.85 -3.47
C PHE A 84 30.04 11.72 -4.16
N ASP A 85 29.93 11.68 -5.49
CA ASP A 85 30.74 10.75 -6.28
C ASP A 85 32.22 11.10 -6.16
N ARG A 86 33.07 10.16 -6.54
CA ARG A 86 34.53 10.32 -6.54
C ARG A 86 34.90 11.63 -7.25
N PRO A 87 35.87 12.40 -6.70
CA PRO A 87 36.27 13.68 -7.28
C PRO A 87 36.78 13.54 -8.72
N GLU A 88 37.30 12.37 -9.07
CA GLU A 88 37.76 12.01 -10.42
C GLU A 88 36.62 11.98 -11.46
N ASN A 89 35.37 11.77 -11.04
CA ASN A 89 34.21 11.69 -11.94
C ASN A 89 33.57 13.05 -12.21
N TRP A 90 34.00 14.11 -11.52
CA TRP A 90 33.40 15.42 -11.66
C TRP A 90 33.73 16.06 -13.02
N GLY A 91 32.72 16.61 -13.69
CA GLY A 91 32.90 17.34 -14.96
C GLY A 91 33.06 16.47 -16.21
N LYS A 92 33.09 15.13 -16.07
CA LYS A 92 33.08 14.20 -17.22
C LYS A 92 31.67 14.13 -17.82
N ASN A 93 31.50 14.63 -19.05
CA ASN A 93 30.23 14.62 -19.77
C ASN A 93 29.98 13.25 -20.43
N GLY A 94 29.61 12.23 -19.64
CA GLY A 94 29.15 10.92 -20.13
C GLY A 94 30.26 9.91 -20.49
N VAL A 95 31.52 10.33 -20.56
CA VAL A 95 32.68 9.42 -20.68
C VAL A 95 33.21 9.14 -19.28
N LEU A 96 32.53 8.26 -18.55
CA LEU A 96 33.13 7.65 -17.36
C LEU A 96 34.20 6.66 -17.81
N ASP A 97 35.25 6.52 -17.01
CA ASP A 97 36.25 5.49 -17.23
C ASP A 97 35.57 4.11 -17.23
N PRO A 98 36.05 3.11 -17.99
CA PRO A 98 35.41 1.80 -18.06
C PRO A 98 35.17 1.15 -16.68
N SER A 99 35.98 1.49 -15.68
CA SER A 99 35.84 1.09 -14.27
C SER A 99 34.64 1.71 -13.56
N ASP A 100 34.24 2.93 -13.94
CA ASP A 100 33.23 3.72 -13.25
C ASP A 100 31.90 3.75 -14.03
N ARG A 101 31.83 3.02 -15.15
CA ARG A 101 30.58 2.76 -15.85
C ARG A 101 29.64 1.98 -14.93
N PRO A 102 28.35 2.36 -14.82
CA PRO A 102 27.41 1.62 -14.01
C PRO A 102 27.33 0.16 -14.47
N GLY A 103 27.41 -0.76 -13.52
CA GLY A 103 27.21 -2.19 -13.74
C GLY A 103 25.74 -2.56 -13.94
N ARG A 104 25.46 -3.85 -14.10
CA ARG A 104 24.10 -4.42 -14.15
C ARG A 104 23.42 -4.30 -12.78
N SER A 105 22.08 -4.21 -12.76
CA SER A 105 21.28 -4.36 -11.54
C SER A 105 21.33 -5.79 -10.99
N TRP A 106 21.19 -5.92 -9.66
CA TRP A 106 21.18 -7.23 -8.99
C TRP A 106 19.98 -8.06 -9.43
N THR A 107 20.17 -9.36 -9.69
CA THR A 107 19.07 -10.25 -10.04
C THR A 107 18.46 -10.90 -8.80
N VAL A 108 17.17 -11.28 -8.88
CA VAL A 108 16.47 -11.96 -7.78
C VAL A 108 17.16 -13.28 -7.42
N GLU A 109 17.62 -14.03 -8.42
CA GLU A 109 18.31 -15.31 -8.23
C GLU A 109 19.62 -15.17 -7.46
N GLU A 110 20.44 -14.16 -7.78
CA GLU A 110 21.68 -13.87 -7.07
C GLU A 110 21.42 -13.49 -5.61
N LEU A 111 20.37 -12.70 -5.36
CA LEU A 111 19.99 -12.24 -4.02
C LEU A 111 19.48 -13.40 -3.15
N ARG A 112 18.77 -14.37 -3.74
CA ARG A 112 18.31 -15.59 -3.04
C ARG A 112 19.47 -16.45 -2.52
N LEU A 113 20.64 -16.41 -3.17
CA LEU A 113 21.83 -17.14 -2.74
C LEU A 113 22.56 -16.47 -1.56
N LYS A 114 22.22 -15.22 -1.20
CA LYS A 114 22.89 -14.47 -0.13
C LYS A 114 22.21 -14.64 1.23
N SER A 115 23.01 -14.58 2.29
CA SER A 115 22.55 -14.59 3.68
C SER A 115 21.78 -13.30 4.03
N ASN A 116 20.84 -13.37 4.98
CA ASN A 116 20.11 -12.18 5.46
C ASN A 116 21.05 -11.09 6.00
N SER A 117 22.16 -11.48 6.65
CA SER A 117 23.16 -10.53 7.13
C SER A 117 23.86 -9.76 6.01
N ASP A 118 24.08 -10.41 4.86
CA ASP A 118 24.73 -9.77 3.72
C ASP A 118 23.74 -8.95 2.90
N LEU A 119 22.47 -9.39 2.79
CA LEU A 119 21.40 -8.56 2.22
C LEU A 119 21.21 -7.26 3.00
N HIS A 120 21.22 -7.33 4.34
CA HIS A 120 21.14 -6.14 5.19
C HIS A 120 22.31 -5.18 4.97
N LYS A 121 23.55 -5.69 4.84
CA LYS A 121 24.72 -4.85 4.49
C LYS A 121 24.57 -4.26 3.08
N LEU A 122 24.13 -5.07 2.12
CA LEU A 122 23.94 -4.65 0.73
C LEU A 122 22.90 -3.54 0.62
N TRP A 123 21.81 -3.62 1.36
CA TRP A 123 20.80 -2.56 1.44
C TRP A 123 21.42 -1.21 1.79
N TYR A 124 22.30 -1.14 2.79
CA TYR A 124 22.98 0.12 3.13
C TYR A 124 23.98 0.59 2.08
N VAL A 125 24.65 -0.33 1.37
CA VAL A 125 25.53 0.05 0.26
C VAL A 125 24.70 0.69 -0.87
N LEU A 126 23.57 0.07 -1.24
CA LEU A 126 22.64 0.61 -2.24
C LEU A 126 21.99 1.91 -1.78
N LEU A 127 21.67 2.04 -0.49
CA LEU A 127 21.07 3.25 0.07
C LEU A 127 22.03 4.45 0.02
N LYS A 128 23.31 4.23 0.36
CA LYS A 128 24.35 5.28 0.23
C LYS A 128 24.50 5.74 -1.22
N GLU A 129 24.56 4.78 -2.12
CA GLU A 129 24.63 5.01 -3.56
C GLU A 129 23.40 5.80 -4.07
N ARG A 130 22.18 5.38 -3.71
CA ARG A 130 20.95 6.10 -4.05
C ARG A 130 20.97 7.54 -3.55
N ASN A 131 21.39 7.75 -2.30
CA ASN A 131 21.45 9.09 -1.71
C ASN A 131 22.48 9.98 -2.44
N MET A 132 23.64 9.43 -2.78
CA MET A 132 24.66 10.12 -3.57
C MET A 132 24.15 10.49 -4.98
N LEU A 133 23.38 9.62 -5.63
CA LEU A 133 22.80 9.93 -6.95
C LEU A 133 21.69 10.97 -6.86
N LEU A 134 20.88 10.96 -5.81
CA LEU A 134 19.83 11.96 -5.60
C LEU A 134 20.40 13.36 -5.33
N THR A 135 21.48 13.48 -4.55
CA THR A 135 22.18 14.75 -4.33
C THR A 135 22.77 15.28 -5.65
N MET A 136 23.37 14.40 -6.45
CA MET A 136 23.85 14.75 -7.79
C MET A 136 22.72 15.19 -8.72
N ALA A 137 21.66 14.40 -8.85
CA ALA A 137 20.51 14.70 -9.71
C ALA A 137 19.91 16.07 -9.36
N HIS A 138 19.76 16.37 -8.07
CA HIS A 138 19.31 17.67 -7.61
C HIS A 138 20.29 18.80 -7.99
N ALA A 139 21.60 18.61 -7.76
CA ALA A 139 22.61 19.60 -8.12
C ALA A 139 22.66 19.90 -9.63
N TYR A 140 22.50 18.87 -10.47
CA TYR A 140 22.42 19.02 -11.93
C TYR A 140 21.14 19.71 -12.36
N LYS A 141 19.99 19.38 -11.76
CA LYS A 141 18.70 20.05 -11.99
C LYS A 141 18.76 21.54 -11.66
N VAL A 142 19.32 21.92 -10.51
CA VAL A 142 19.51 23.33 -10.10
C VAL A 142 20.41 24.08 -11.08
N ARG A 143 21.43 23.40 -11.62
CA ARG A 143 22.35 23.96 -12.61
C ARG A 143 21.81 23.90 -14.05
N LEU A 144 20.58 23.42 -14.26
CA LEU A 144 19.97 23.21 -15.58
C LEU A 144 20.87 22.41 -16.54
N ARG A 145 21.56 21.39 -16.00
CA ARG A 145 22.43 20.48 -16.76
C ARG A 145 21.89 19.07 -16.68
N ASN A 146 22.08 18.29 -17.74
CA ASN A 146 21.73 16.88 -17.73
C ASN A 146 22.70 16.10 -16.83
N MET A 147 22.16 15.18 -16.04
CA MET A 147 22.97 14.33 -15.18
C MET A 147 23.77 13.33 -16.02
N PRO A 148 25.06 13.10 -15.71
CA PRO A 148 25.81 11.98 -16.27
C PRO A 148 25.13 10.66 -15.88
N ASN A 149 24.85 9.79 -16.86
CA ASN A 149 24.34 8.43 -16.68
C ASN A 149 23.10 8.30 -15.75
N PRO A 150 21.93 8.81 -16.17
CA PRO A 150 20.68 8.71 -15.39
C PRO A 150 20.25 7.27 -15.09
N GLU A 151 20.58 6.33 -15.98
CA GLU A 151 20.27 4.91 -15.83
C GLU A 151 20.79 4.28 -14.52
N ARG A 152 21.84 4.85 -13.90
CA ARG A 152 22.38 4.34 -12.64
C ARG A 152 21.34 4.43 -11.50
N ILE A 153 20.47 5.45 -11.53
CA ILE A 153 19.38 5.60 -10.56
C ILE A 153 18.39 4.43 -10.71
N ASP A 154 17.96 4.16 -11.94
CA ASP A 154 16.98 3.12 -12.24
C ASP A 154 17.52 1.74 -11.84
N ARG A 155 18.79 1.45 -12.15
CA ARG A 155 19.43 0.17 -11.79
C ARG A 155 19.55 -0.04 -10.28
N VAL A 156 19.82 1.02 -9.52
CA VAL A 156 19.84 0.97 -8.04
C VAL A 156 18.44 0.78 -7.50
N ALA A 157 17.44 1.48 -8.05
CA ALA A 157 16.04 1.33 -7.66
C ALA A 157 15.54 -0.11 -7.91
N GLU A 158 15.78 -0.66 -9.10
CA GLU A 158 15.47 -2.07 -9.43
C GLU A 158 16.13 -3.05 -8.46
N SER A 159 17.40 -2.80 -8.11
CA SER A 159 18.14 -3.68 -7.18
C SER A 159 17.56 -3.62 -5.77
N MET A 160 17.12 -2.45 -5.32
CA MET A 160 16.47 -2.27 -4.02
C MET A 160 15.10 -2.96 -3.98
N GLU A 161 14.27 -2.80 -5.02
CA GLU A 161 12.96 -3.45 -5.13
C GLU A 161 13.11 -4.98 -5.13
N ARG A 162 14.05 -5.53 -5.90
CA ARG A 162 14.32 -6.97 -5.91
C ARG A 162 14.82 -7.49 -4.57
N LEU A 163 15.64 -6.72 -3.86
CA LEU A 163 16.13 -7.07 -2.52
C LEU A 163 14.97 -7.11 -1.52
N GLU A 164 14.13 -6.09 -1.53
CA GLU A 164 12.92 -6.03 -0.71
C GLU A 164 11.98 -7.21 -1.01
N ALA A 165 11.74 -7.53 -2.28
CA ALA A 165 10.93 -8.67 -2.69
C ALA A 165 11.47 -10.00 -2.16
N VAL A 166 12.78 -10.25 -2.21
CA VAL A 166 13.41 -11.48 -1.67
C VAL A 166 13.27 -11.55 -0.15
N VAL A 167 13.36 -10.42 0.55
CA VAL A 167 13.18 -10.38 2.01
C VAL A 167 11.73 -10.65 2.38
N HIS A 168 10.77 -10.05 1.68
CA HIS A 168 9.34 -10.31 1.88
C HIS A 168 9.00 -11.77 1.58
N GLU A 169 9.47 -12.33 0.45
CA GLU A 169 9.30 -13.75 0.09
C GLU A 169 9.77 -14.68 1.22
N ARG A 170 10.92 -14.40 1.82
CA ARG A 170 11.48 -15.18 2.93
C ARG A 170 10.63 -15.08 4.21
N ASN A 171 10.19 -13.86 4.54
CA ASN A 171 9.35 -13.63 5.72
C ASN A 171 7.97 -14.26 5.55
N ASP A 172 7.38 -14.14 4.37
CA ASP A 172 6.10 -14.78 4.01
C ASP A 172 6.20 -16.30 4.14
N ALA A 173 7.24 -16.92 3.56
CA ALA A 173 7.43 -18.36 3.65
C ALA A 173 7.60 -18.84 5.10
N PHE A 174 8.30 -18.06 5.93
CA PHE A 174 8.50 -18.37 7.33
C PHE A 174 7.18 -18.29 8.13
N LEU A 175 6.44 -17.19 8.00
CA LEU A 175 5.19 -16.99 8.73
C LEU A 175 4.07 -17.94 8.28
N GLN A 176 4.03 -18.29 6.99
CA GLN A 176 3.11 -19.30 6.49
C GLN A 176 3.36 -20.69 7.09
N LEU A 177 4.61 -21.02 7.43
CA LEU A 177 4.95 -22.30 8.08
C LEU A 177 4.68 -22.28 9.58
N GLU A 178 4.91 -21.15 10.26
CA GLU A 178 4.71 -21.05 11.71
C GLU A 178 3.26 -20.81 12.11
N THR A 179 2.61 -19.82 11.47
CA THR A 179 1.26 -19.35 11.82
C THR A 179 0.22 -19.78 10.78
N GLY A 180 0.64 -19.95 9.51
CA GLY A 180 -0.28 -20.16 8.38
C GLY A 180 -0.66 -18.87 7.65
N ASP A 181 -0.28 -17.72 8.20
CA ASP A 181 -0.59 -16.39 7.69
C ASP A 181 0.59 -15.79 6.90
N SER A 182 0.33 -14.81 6.04
CA SER A 182 1.38 -14.06 5.33
C SER A 182 2.03 -12.99 6.23
N ALA A 183 3.18 -12.46 5.81
CA ALA A 183 3.88 -11.36 6.48
C ALA A 183 3.20 -10.01 6.26
N SER A 184 2.28 -9.92 5.29
CA SER A 184 1.52 -8.71 5.02
C SER A 184 0.58 -8.41 6.19
N PRO A 185 0.36 -7.12 6.55
CA PRO A 185 -0.60 -6.77 7.59
C PRO A 185 -1.99 -7.33 7.26
N PRO A 186 -2.73 -7.85 8.26
CA PRO A 186 -4.02 -8.46 8.01
C PRO A 186 -5.00 -7.43 7.44
N LYS A 187 -5.84 -7.88 6.52
CA LYS A 187 -6.87 -7.06 5.88
C LYS A 187 -8.24 -7.43 6.42
N ARG A 188 -9.11 -6.43 6.55
CA ARG A 188 -10.51 -6.56 6.94
C ARG A 188 -11.40 -5.93 5.87
N THR A 189 -12.57 -6.49 5.65
CA THR A 189 -13.53 -5.99 4.66
C THR A 189 -14.46 -4.97 5.33
N VAL A 190 -14.32 -3.70 4.96
CA VAL A 190 -15.12 -2.61 5.52
C VAL A 190 -16.18 -2.17 4.52
N THR A 191 -17.41 -1.98 4.99
CA THR A 191 -18.50 -1.41 4.19
C THR A 191 -18.52 0.10 4.33
N SER A 192 -18.36 0.80 3.21
CA SER A 192 -18.55 2.24 3.14
C SER A 192 -20.02 2.61 3.38
N PHE A 193 -20.28 3.87 3.71
CA PHE A 193 -21.63 4.41 3.86
C PHE A 193 -22.50 4.24 2.61
N MET A 194 -21.90 4.26 1.42
CA MET A 194 -22.60 4.00 0.15
C MET A 194 -22.82 2.51 -0.14
N GLY A 195 -22.43 1.64 0.78
CA GLY A 195 -22.59 0.19 0.63
C GLY A 195 -21.46 -0.50 -0.13
N PHE A 196 -20.42 0.20 -0.58
CA PHE A 196 -19.28 -0.44 -1.23
C PHE A 196 -18.38 -1.10 -0.19
N THR A 197 -18.07 -2.38 -0.38
CA THR A 197 -17.08 -3.12 0.42
C THR A 197 -15.69 -2.86 -0.12
N TYR A 198 -14.73 -2.56 0.76
CA TYR A 198 -13.32 -2.41 0.39
C TYR A 198 -12.42 -3.02 1.46
N ASP A 199 -11.25 -3.50 1.03
CA ASP A 199 -10.27 -4.09 1.93
C ASP A 199 -9.45 -2.98 2.60
N GLU A 200 -9.50 -2.91 3.92
CA GLU A 200 -8.64 -2.05 4.71
C GLU A 200 -7.58 -2.85 5.44
N TYR A 201 -6.37 -2.30 5.55
CA TYR A 201 -5.35 -2.84 6.44
C TYR A 201 -5.75 -2.60 7.89
N ALA A 202 -5.57 -3.61 8.74
CA ALA A 202 -5.77 -3.47 10.16
C ALA A 202 -4.72 -2.52 10.76
N THR A 203 -5.17 -1.55 11.55
CA THR A 203 -4.31 -0.65 12.32
C THR A 203 -4.13 -1.15 13.75
N GLU A 204 -2.97 -0.87 14.34
CA GLU A 204 -2.71 -1.19 15.74
C GLU A 204 -3.46 -0.21 16.66
N HIS A 205 -4.19 -0.71 17.65
CA HIS A 205 -4.91 0.10 18.64
C HIS A 205 -4.50 -0.29 20.06
N TYR A 206 -4.40 0.70 20.94
CA TYR A 206 -4.04 0.47 22.35
C TYR A 206 -5.18 -0.17 23.16
N LEU A 207 -6.42 0.26 22.90
CA LEU A 207 -7.62 -0.25 23.55
C LEU A 207 -8.46 -1.08 22.56
N PRO A 208 -9.24 -2.05 23.04
CA PRO A 208 -10.19 -2.75 22.20
C PRO A 208 -11.25 -1.77 21.67
N ALA A 209 -11.80 -2.08 20.49
CA ALA A 209 -12.79 -1.24 19.82
C ALA A 209 -14.03 -0.91 20.69
N GLU A 210 -14.38 -1.80 21.63
CA GLU A 210 -15.48 -1.60 22.57
C GLU A 210 -15.28 -0.42 23.52
N ALA A 211 -14.03 -0.13 23.91
CA ALA A 211 -13.71 0.97 24.82
C ALA A 211 -13.58 2.31 24.08
N THR A 212 -13.12 2.29 22.84
CA THR A 212 -12.99 3.49 21.99
C THR A 212 -14.35 3.91 21.40
N GLY A 213 -15.30 2.98 21.27
CA GLY A 213 -16.61 3.22 20.65
C GLY A 213 -16.57 3.31 19.12
N GLU A 214 -15.37 3.37 18.54
CA GLU A 214 -15.14 3.42 17.09
C GLU A 214 -14.88 2.01 16.55
N LYS A 215 -15.93 1.20 16.43
CA LYS A 215 -15.86 -0.08 15.70
C LYS A 215 -16.53 0.08 14.34
N GLN A 216 -15.74 0.11 13.28
CA GLN A 216 -16.26 0.00 11.91
C GLN A 216 -16.64 -1.47 11.67
N TYR A 217 -17.93 -1.75 11.56
CA TYR A 217 -18.46 -3.11 11.39
C TYR A 217 -18.32 -3.61 9.94
N GLU A 218 -18.19 -4.93 9.77
CA GLU A 218 -18.21 -5.63 8.47
C GLU A 218 -19.64 -5.99 8.00
N GLN A 219 -20.68 -5.64 8.77
CA GLN A 219 -22.06 -6.03 8.48
C GLN A 219 -22.89 -4.85 7.94
N PRO A 220 -23.34 -4.89 6.67
CA PRO A 220 -24.36 -3.99 6.21
C PRO A 220 -25.72 -4.71 6.25
N MET A 221 -26.64 -4.20 7.07
CA MET A 221 -27.97 -4.00 6.47
C MET A 221 -27.79 -2.83 5.51
N LEU A 222 -27.86 -3.11 4.21
CA LEU A 222 -27.71 -2.08 3.19
C LEU A 222 -28.95 -1.18 3.28
N ASP A 223 -28.77 0.10 3.56
CA ASP A 223 -29.86 1.07 3.47
C ASP A 223 -30.38 1.13 2.01
N ASP A 224 -31.65 1.45 1.81
CA ASP A 224 -32.29 1.49 0.48
C ASP A 224 -31.53 2.46 -0.46
N GLN A 225 -31.00 3.54 0.12
CA GLN A 225 -30.17 4.52 -0.59
C GLN A 225 -28.82 3.94 -1.04
N ALA A 226 -28.17 3.16 -0.18
CA ALA A 226 -26.91 2.48 -0.51
C ALA A 226 -27.12 1.41 -1.58
N HIS A 227 -28.23 0.67 -1.51
CA HIS A 227 -28.62 -0.27 -2.56
C HIS A 227 -28.83 0.44 -3.91
N LEU A 228 -29.62 1.51 -3.94
CA LEU A 228 -29.84 2.30 -5.15
C LEU A 228 -28.52 2.84 -5.71
N MET A 229 -27.63 3.33 -4.86
CA MET A 229 -26.31 3.82 -5.27
C MET A 229 -25.48 2.74 -5.96
N GLN A 230 -25.47 1.51 -5.44
CA GLN A 230 -24.78 0.39 -6.09
C GLN A 230 -25.37 0.06 -7.46
N VAL A 231 -26.70 0.07 -7.60
CA VAL A 231 -27.37 -0.18 -8.88
C VAL A 231 -26.99 0.90 -9.90
N LEU A 232 -27.14 2.17 -9.52
CA LEU A 232 -26.77 3.30 -10.38
C LEU A 232 -25.29 3.29 -10.74
N TRP A 233 -24.42 2.83 -9.84
CA TRP A 233 -23.01 2.66 -10.12
C TRP A 233 -22.76 1.58 -11.17
N ARG A 234 -23.42 0.42 -11.07
CA ARG A 234 -23.32 -0.66 -12.06
C ARG A 234 -23.81 -0.21 -13.43
N GLU A 235 -24.95 0.49 -13.49
CA GLU A 235 -25.47 1.07 -14.75
C GLU A 235 -24.48 2.07 -15.34
N LYS A 236 -23.90 2.95 -14.51
CA LYS A 236 -22.84 3.88 -14.93
C LYS A 236 -21.60 3.17 -15.47
N GLU A 237 -21.16 2.08 -14.84
CA GLU A 237 -20.02 1.29 -15.32
C GLU A 237 -20.33 0.56 -16.62
N GLN A 238 -21.55 0.03 -16.78
CA GLN A 238 -22.00 -0.57 -18.04
C GLN A 238 -21.99 0.46 -19.16
N LEU A 239 -22.56 1.64 -18.95
CA LEU A 239 -22.54 2.73 -19.92
C LEU A 239 -21.12 3.15 -20.31
N LYS A 240 -20.18 3.18 -19.35
CA LYS A 240 -18.76 3.44 -19.66
C LYS A 240 -18.16 2.37 -20.57
N LYS A 241 -18.45 1.10 -20.30
CA LYS A 241 -17.98 -0.02 -21.13
C LYS A 241 -18.58 0.05 -22.53
N GLU A 242 -19.87 0.34 -22.64
CA GLU A 242 -20.54 0.54 -23.94
C GLU A 242 -19.91 1.68 -24.73
N VAL A 243 -19.66 2.83 -24.11
CA VAL A 243 -18.98 3.95 -24.77
C VAL A 243 -17.57 3.56 -25.22
N ALA A 244 -16.79 2.89 -24.37
CA ALA A 244 -15.44 2.44 -24.74
C ALA A 244 -15.45 1.42 -25.89
N MET A 245 -16.42 0.50 -25.90
CA MET A 245 -16.61 -0.47 -26.99
C MET A 245 -16.99 0.22 -28.30
N MET A 246 -17.83 1.27 -28.24
CA MET A 246 -18.20 2.06 -29.41
C MET A 246 -17.01 2.86 -29.93
N ASP A 247 -16.20 3.45 -29.05
CA ASP A 247 -14.96 4.14 -29.43
C ASP A 247 -13.96 3.18 -30.10
N GLU A 248 -13.84 1.95 -29.58
CA GLU A 248 -12.99 0.91 -30.17
C GLU A 248 -13.53 0.42 -31.52
N TYR A 249 -14.84 0.18 -31.62
CA TYR A 249 -15.50 -0.18 -32.88
C TYR A 249 -15.26 0.89 -33.95
N LEU A 250 -15.50 2.16 -33.61
CA LEU A 250 -15.22 3.31 -34.47
C LEU A 250 -13.73 3.42 -34.84
N HIS A 251 -12.81 3.07 -33.94
CA HIS A 251 -11.39 3.06 -34.23
C HIS A 251 -10.99 1.98 -35.25
N MET A 252 -11.72 0.86 -35.26
CA MET A 252 -11.48 -0.27 -36.15
C MET A 252 -12.16 -0.12 -37.53
N ASP A 253 -13.07 0.84 -37.69
CA ASP A 253 -13.75 1.10 -38.95
C ASP A 253 -12.73 1.61 -40.01
N PRO A 254 -12.48 0.85 -41.10
CA PRO A 254 -11.49 1.22 -42.10
C PRO A 254 -11.93 2.40 -42.99
N ASP A 255 -13.23 2.69 -43.04
CA ASP A 255 -13.83 3.79 -43.80
C ASP A 255 -14.03 5.07 -42.95
N ARG A 256 -13.33 5.16 -41.81
CA ARG A 256 -13.52 6.23 -40.83
C ARG A 256 -12.99 7.58 -41.32
N ASP A 257 -13.90 8.51 -41.58
CA ASP A 257 -13.59 9.92 -41.84
C ASP A 257 -13.34 10.69 -40.53
N GLU A 258 -12.06 10.81 -40.11
CA GLU A 258 -11.64 11.46 -38.87
C GLU A 258 -12.20 12.90 -38.66
N ARG A 259 -12.60 13.57 -39.74
CA ARG A 259 -13.13 14.95 -39.72
C ARG A 259 -14.57 15.06 -39.23
N ASN A 260 -15.40 14.03 -39.42
CA ASN A 260 -16.83 14.06 -39.06
C ASN A 260 -17.12 13.48 -37.66
N ASP A 261 -16.30 12.55 -37.17
CA ASP A 261 -16.54 11.82 -35.91
C ASP A 261 -16.19 12.60 -34.63
N MET A 262 -15.37 13.64 -34.73
CA MET A 262 -15.01 14.50 -33.59
C MET A 262 -16.24 15.27 -33.02
N ILE A 263 -17.35 15.29 -33.77
CA ILE A 263 -18.64 15.87 -33.38
C ILE A 263 -19.52 14.86 -32.62
N LEU A 264 -19.38 13.55 -32.89
CA LEU A 264 -20.24 12.48 -32.34
C LEU A 264 -19.65 11.79 -31.10
N THR A 265 -18.33 11.84 -30.93
CA THR A 265 -17.58 11.22 -29.81
C THR A 265 -17.52 12.09 -28.54
N ARG A 266 -18.00 13.34 -28.60
CA ARG A 266 -18.17 14.13 -27.36
C ARG A 266 -19.32 13.55 -26.58
N PRO A 267 -19.16 13.16 -25.30
CA PRO A 267 -20.27 12.67 -24.52
C PRO A 267 -21.36 13.75 -24.54
N LYS A 268 -22.61 13.37 -24.84
CA LYS A 268 -23.81 14.24 -24.77
C LYS A 268 -24.07 14.81 -23.37
N ARG A 269 -23.08 14.78 -22.46
CA ARG A 269 -23.05 15.42 -21.15
C ARG A 269 -22.81 16.93 -21.21
N ARG A 270 -22.47 17.51 -22.37
CA ARG A 270 -22.41 18.97 -22.57
C ARG A 270 -23.55 19.47 -23.44
N TYR A 271 -24.79 19.26 -23.02
CA TYR A 271 -25.91 19.99 -23.64
C TYR A 271 -26.33 21.23 -22.84
N TYR A 272 -25.97 21.33 -21.57
CA TYR A 272 -26.36 22.46 -20.72
C TYR A 272 -25.17 22.95 -19.89
N ASP A 273 -24.29 23.74 -20.49
CA ASP A 273 -23.20 24.41 -19.75
C ASP A 273 -23.72 25.71 -19.09
N ARG A 274 -24.81 26.29 -19.61
CA ARG A 274 -25.51 27.46 -19.04
C ARG A 274 -26.95 27.11 -18.65
N VAL A 275 -27.47 27.81 -17.63
CA VAL A 275 -28.88 27.70 -17.19
C VAL A 275 -29.86 28.02 -18.33
N GLU A 276 -29.42 28.83 -19.29
CA GLU A 276 -30.18 29.25 -20.48
C GLU A 276 -30.40 28.13 -21.49
N ASP A 277 -29.55 27.11 -21.48
CA ASP A 277 -29.64 26.00 -22.42
C ASP A 277 -30.74 25.00 -21.98
N LEU A 278 -31.18 25.05 -20.71
CA LEU A 278 -32.17 24.12 -20.14
C LEU A 278 -33.56 24.24 -20.81
N PRO A 279 -34.31 23.12 -20.92
CA PRO A 279 -35.69 23.14 -21.37
C PRO A 279 -36.56 24.15 -20.60
N GLN A 280 -37.40 24.92 -21.30
CA GLN A 280 -38.17 26.03 -20.73
C GLN A 280 -39.05 25.62 -19.54
N ASN A 281 -39.55 24.38 -19.52
CA ASN A 281 -40.31 23.81 -18.40
C ASN A 281 -39.45 23.63 -17.14
N VAL A 282 -38.17 23.27 -17.26
CA VAL A 282 -37.23 23.14 -16.14
C VAL A 282 -36.84 24.52 -15.59
N VAL A 283 -36.53 25.47 -16.49
CA VAL A 283 -36.23 26.86 -16.10
C VAL A 283 -37.42 27.54 -15.43
N ALA A 284 -38.64 27.32 -15.95
CA ALA A 284 -39.86 27.87 -15.36
C ALA A 284 -40.15 27.28 -13.97
N ARG A 285 -39.86 25.99 -13.77
CA ARG A 285 -39.96 25.34 -12.46
C ARG A 285 -38.97 25.94 -11.46
N TRP A 286 -37.71 26.09 -11.83
CA TRP A 286 -36.69 26.69 -10.95
C TRP A 286 -36.97 28.15 -10.61
N ARG A 287 -37.54 28.94 -11.54
CA ARG A 287 -38.01 30.30 -11.24
C ARG A 287 -39.12 30.31 -10.21
N LYS A 288 -40.13 29.45 -10.36
CA LYS A 288 -41.21 29.31 -9.36
C LYS A 288 -40.67 28.88 -7.99
N GLU A 289 -39.74 27.93 -7.96
CA GLU A 289 -39.10 27.47 -6.73
C GLU A 289 -38.29 28.60 -6.07
N ARG A 290 -37.58 29.44 -6.83
CA ARG A 290 -36.88 30.63 -6.32
C ARG A 290 -37.82 31.73 -5.82
N GLU A 291 -38.93 31.97 -6.52
CA GLU A 291 -39.95 32.96 -6.12
C GLU A 291 -40.70 32.51 -4.86
N GLN A 292 -40.90 31.20 -4.69
CA GLN A 292 -41.49 30.60 -3.48
C GLN A 292 -40.49 30.43 -2.34
N PHE A 293 -39.18 30.51 -2.62
CA PHE A 293 -38.14 30.40 -1.61
C PHE A 293 -38.11 31.67 -0.76
N GLN A 294 -38.78 31.63 0.39
CA GLN A 294 -38.53 32.58 1.46
C GLN A 294 -37.25 32.13 2.18
N PRO A 295 -36.16 32.92 2.15
CA PRO A 295 -34.99 32.60 2.94
C PRO A 295 -35.38 32.56 4.43
N PRO A 296 -34.78 31.67 5.24
CA PRO A 296 -35.04 31.66 6.67
C PRO A 296 -34.77 33.05 7.25
N THR A 297 -35.73 33.61 7.98
CA THR A 297 -35.53 34.87 8.73
C THR A 297 -34.38 34.67 9.70
N ASP A 298 -33.29 35.42 9.50
CA ASP A 298 -32.12 35.38 10.38
C ASP A 298 -32.53 35.89 11.78
N PRO A 299 -32.47 35.04 12.82
CA PRO A 299 -32.89 35.41 14.17
C PRO A 299 -31.98 36.46 14.84
N TYR A 300 -30.88 36.87 14.19
CA TYR A 300 -29.89 37.79 14.76
C TYR A 300 -29.76 39.15 14.04
N ALA A 301 -30.55 39.42 12.99
CA ALA A 301 -30.41 40.59 12.11
C ALA A 301 -30.75 41.98 12.73
N GLY A 302 -30.81 42.11 14.06
CA GLY A 302 -31.15 43.36 14.75
C GLY A 302 -30.49 43.57 16.11
N LYS A 303 -29.35 42.91 16.39
CA LYS A 303 -28.64 43.02 17.68
C LYS A 303 -27.31 43.78 17.62
N GLU A 304 -27.02 44.49 16.54
CA GLU A 304 -25.71 45.15 16.35
C GLU A 304 -25.67 46.65 16.69
N ASP A 305 -26.78 47.27 17.11
CA ASP A 305 -26.86 48.73 17.33
C ASP A 305 -26.97 49.18 18.81
N GLU A 306 -26.66 48.32 19.80
CA GLU A 306 -26.64 48.70 21.23
C GLU A 306 -25.28 48.38 21.89
N GLU A 307 -24.23 49.13 21.56
CA GLU A 307 -23.08 49.44 22.44
C GLU A 307 -22.58 50.88 22.23
#